data_AF-A0AAW5FSQ8-F1
#
_entry.id   AF-A0AAW5FSQ8-F1
#
_cell.length_a   1.000
_cell.length_b   1.000
_cell.length_c   1.000
_cell.angle_alpha   90.00
_cell.angle_beta   90.00
_cell.angle_gamma   90.00
#
_symmetry.space_group_name_H-M   'P 1'
#
loop_
_entity.id
_entity.type
_entity.pdbx_description
1 polymer ?
#
loop_
_entity_poly.entity_id
_entity_poly.type
_entity_poly.pdbx_seq_one_letter_code
_entity_poly.pdbx_strand_id
1 'polypeptide(L)'
;MRWNRRELAQLEKLWAAGQSAAQIARHLECSRNAVCGRLARLGLTRGHKPPTAKPKIRPAPKRGPTAMAAGRDCVGKKLSQKALDSQPQEMSKRQLYAMLAEAVRNPA
;
A
#
# COMPACT_ATOMS: atom_id res chain seq x y z
N MET A 1 -1.45 8.47 -15.96
CA MET A 1 -0.11 8.82 -16.48
C MET A 1 0.31 7.75 -17.49
N ARG A 2 0.61 8.13 -18.74
CA ARG A 2 1.04 7.22 -19.82
C ARG A 2 2.55 7.35 -19.97
N TRP A 3 3.28 6.26 -19.81
CA TRP A 3 4.74 6.25 -19.95
C TRP A 3 5.13 6.48 -21.41
N ASN A 4 5.89 7.53 -21.68
CA ASN A 4 6.44 7.84 -22.99
C ASN A 4 7.78 7.10 -23.22
N ARG A 5 8.16 6.92 -24.49
CA ARG A 5 9.46 6.30 -24.84
C ARG A 5 10.65 7.06 -24.25
N ARG A 6 10.57 8.39 -24.15
CA ARG A 6 11.62 9.25 -23.56
C ARG A 6 11.79 8.99 -22.06
N GLU A 7 10.68 8.90 -21.33
CA GLU A 7 10.69 8.61 -19.89
C GLU A 7 11.22 7.19 -19.61
N LEU A 8 10.93 6.22 -20.49
CA LEU A 8 11.47 4.87 -20.39
C LEU A 8 12.98 4.82 -20.63
N ALA A 9 13.48 5.50 -21.66
CA ALA A 9 14.91 5.57 -21.93
C ALA A 9 15.66 6.23 -20.76
N GLN A 10 15.09 7.29 -20.15
CA GLN A 10 15.65 7.91 -18.96
C GLN A 10 15.58 6.98 -17.74
N LEU A 11 14.46 6.29 -17.53
CA LEU A 11 14.29 5.30 -16.47
C LEU A 11 15.38 4.22 -16.53
N GLU A 12 15.59 3.62 -17.70
CA GLU A 12 16.58 2.57 -17.92
C GLU A 12 18.01 3.09 -17.72
N LYS A 13 18.32 4.28 -18.24
CA LYS A 13 19.63 4.93 -18.05
C LYS A 13 19.94 5.18 -16.58
N LEU A 14 19.01 5.75 -15.82
CA LEU A 14 19.19 6.05 -14.40
C LEU A 14 19.23 4.78 -13.55
N TRP A 15 18.47 3.76 -13.96
CA TRP A 15 18.48 2.46 -13.31
C TRP A 15 19.81 1.72 -13.49
N ALA A 16 20.36 1.73 -14.70
CA ALA A 16 21.70 1.21 -15.00
C ALA A 16 22.78 1.96 -14.20
N ALA A 17 22.61 3.28 -14.01
CA ALA A 17 23.51 4.12 -13.22
C ALA A 17 23.43 3.89 -11.70
N GLY A 18 22.69 2.89 -11.22
CA GLY A 18 22.68 2.59 -9.79
C GLY A 18 21.64 3.35 -8.97
N GLN A 19 20.86 4.27 -9.56
CA GLN A 19 19.92 5.09 -8.79
C GLN A 19 18.77 4.29 -8.18
N SER A 20 18.27 4.74 -7.03
CA SER A 20 17.09 4.17 -6.38
C SER A 20 15.80 4.63 -7.06
N ALA A 21 14.71 3.86 -6.91
CA ALA A 21 13.41 4.22 -7.46
C ALA A 21 12.91 5.59 -6.97
N ALA A 22 13.24 5.99 -5.74
CA ALA A 22 12.89 7.30 -5.19
C ALA A 22 13.73 8.44 -5.79
N GLN A 23 15.01 8.20 -6.10
CA GLN A 23 15.82 9.14 -6.88
C GLN A 23 15.19 9.40 -8.25
N ILE A 24 14.90 8.31 -8.97
CA ILE A 24 14.40 8.36 -10.34
C ILE A 24 13.02 9.04 -10.40
N ALA A 25 12.17 8.76 -9.41
CA ALA A 25 10.89 9.43 -9.20
C ALA A 25 11.01 10.96 -9.14
N ARG A 26 12.05 11.49 -8.47
CA ARG A 26 12.30 12.94 -8.39
C ARG A 26 12.73 13.55 -9.73
N HIS A 27 13.41 12.78 -10.58
CA HIS A 27 13.85 13.25 -11.91
C HIS A 27 12.75 13.19 -12.97
N LEU A 28 11.88 12.19 -12.89
CA LEU A 28 10.78 11.96 -13.84
C LEU A 28 9.43 12.49 -13.32
N GLU A 29 9.43 13.23 -12.21
CA GLU A 29 8.25 13.80 -11.55
C GLU A 29 7.09 12.79 -11.37
N CYS A 30 7.44 11.54 -11.07
CA CYS A 30 6.49 10.45 -10.90
C CYS A 30 6.59 9.83 -9.50
N SER A 31 5.53 9.16 -9.04
CA SER A 31 5.57 8.50 -7.73
C SER A 31 6.55 7.33 -7.72
N ARG A 32 7.25 7.12 -6.60
CA ARG A 32 8.10 5.94 -6.36
C ARG A 32 7.40 4.63 -6.73
N ASN A 33 6.11 4.51 -6.43
CA ASN A 33 5.34 3.30 -6.72
C ASN A 33 5.10 3.13 -8.22
N ALA A 34 4.96 4.22 -8.98
CA ALA A 34 4.84 4.17 -10.43
C ALA A 34 6.15 3.67 -11.06
N VAL A 35 7.29 4.17 -10.59
CA VAL A 35 8.63 3.71 -11.00
C VAL A 35 8.81 2.22 -10.68
N CYS A 36 8.48 1.80 -9.47
CA CYS A 36 8.58 0.39 -9.05
C CYS A 36 7.70 -0.52 -9.92
N GLY A 37 6.45 -0.13 -10.14
CA GLY A 37 5.53 -0.88 -11.01
C GLY A 37 6.03 -0.93 -12.46
N ARG A 38 6.70 0.12 -12.95
CA ARG A 38 7.27 0.09 -14.29
C ARG A 38 8.50 -0.82 -14.39
N LEU A 39 9.40 -0.77 -13.42
CA LEU A 39 10.57 -1.65 -13.34
C LEU A 39 10.15 -3.12 -13.22
N ALA A 40 9.09 -3.42 -12.44
CA ALA A 40 8.53 -4.76 -12.33
C ALA A 40 7.99 -5.28 -13.67
N ARG A 41 7.31 -4.43 -14.46
CA ARG A 41 6.85 -4.79 -15.81
C ARG A 41 7.99 -5.00 -16.81
N LEU A 42 9.13 -4.35 -16.61
CA LEU A 42 10.33 -4.51 -17.42
C LEU A 42 11.25 -5.65 -16.94
N GLY A 43 10.93 -6.31 -15.82
CA GLY A 43 11.80 -7.33 -15.22
C GLY A 43 13.10 -6.78 -14.62
N LEU A 44 13.26 -5.46 -14.55
CA LEU A 44 14.44 -4.76 -14.05
C LEU A 44 14.41 -4.63 -12.52
N THR A 45 14.13 -5.72 -11.81
CA THR A 45 14.08 -5.69 -10.33
C THR A 45 15.47 -5.95 -9.77
N ARG A 46 16.01 -5.05 -8.95
CA ARG A 46 17.18 -5.36 -8.13
C ARG A 46 16.69 -6.32 -7.06
N GLY A 47 17.22 -7.54 -7.07
CA GLY A 47 16.80 -8.61 -6.18
C GLY A 47 16.59 -8.08 -4.76
N HIS A 48 15.37 -8.25 -4.25
CA HIS A 48 15.09 -7.92 -2.86
C HIS A 48 15.80 -8.97 -2.02
N LYS A 49 16.78 -8.56 -1.21
CA LYS A 49 17.33 -9.46 -0.20
C LYS A 49 16.17 -9.87 0.71
N PRO A 50 15.87 -11.17 0.87
CA PRO A 50 14.85 -11.58 1.80
C PRO A 50 15.19 -10.95 3.16
N PRO A 51 14.21 -10.39 3.90
CA PRO A 51 14.49 -9.79 5.19
C PRO A 51 15.14 -10.87 6.07
N THR A 52 16.43 -10.72 6.34
CA THR A 52 17.26 -11.72 7.03
C THR A 52 16.96 -11.81 8.52
N ALA A 53 16.02 -11.01 9.01
CA ALA A 53 15.50 -11.12 10.36
C ALA A 53 14.08 -11.66 10.29
N LYS A 54 13.79 -12.71 11.07
CA LYS A 54 12.45 -12.97 11.59
C LYS A 54 12.27 -12.00 12.77
N PRO A 55 11.75 -10.78 12.60
CA PRO A 55 11.47 -9.96 13.77
C PRO A 55 10.47 -10.74 14.62
N LYS A 56 10.89 -11.16 15.83
CA LYS A 56 9.96 -11.64 16.84
C LYS A 56 9.11 -10.42 17.18
N ILE A 57 7.94 -10.30 16.54
CA ILE A 57 6.96 -9.27 16.86
C ILE A 57 6.54 -9.54 18.31
N ARG A 58 7.21 -8.89 19.25
CA ARG A 58 6.76 -8.88 20.64
C ARG A 58 5.46 -8.07 20.64
N PRO A 59 4.36 -8.60 21.19
CA PRO A 59 3.14 -7.82 21.32
C PRO A 59 3.49 -6.53 22.07
N ALA A 60 3.10 -5.38 21.50
CA ALA A 60 3.33 -4.10 22.13
C ALA A 60 2.71 -4.13 23.54
N PRO A 61 3.43 -3.72 24.59
CA PRO A 61 2.85 -3.63 25.91
C PRO A 61 1.65 -2.69 25.84
N LYS A 62 0.48 -3.18 26.24
CA LYS A 62 -0.73 -2.37 26.35
C LYS A 62 -0.41 -1.24 27.31
N ARG A 63 -0.19 -0.04 26.78
CA ARG A 63 0.01 1.16 27.60
C ARG A 63 -1.29 1.41 28.34
N GLY A 64 -1.31 1.11 29.63
CA GLY A 64 -2.32 1.65 30.54
C GLY A 64 -2.24 3.18 30.52
N PRO A 65 -3.36 3.88 30.78
CA PRO A 65 -3.36 5.34 30.76
C PRO A 65 -2.60 5.85 31.98
N THR A 66 -1.43 6.46 31.75
CA THR A 66 -0.74 7.26 32.76
C THR A 66 -0.16 8.49 32.10
N ALA A 67 -0.25 9.58 32.85
CA ALA A 67 -0.27 10.95 32.40
C ALA A 67 1.01 11.46 31.71
N MET A 68 0.77 12.41 30.80
CA MET A 68 1.56 13.57 30.36
C MET A 68 2.96 13.76 30.95
N ALA A 69 3.99 13.91 30.09
CA ALA A 69 4.89 15.08 30.07
C ALA A 69 6.00 14.99 29.01
N ALA A 70 6.10 16.06 28.22
CA ALA A 70 7.30 16.68 27.62
C ALA A 70 8.24 15.89 26.67
N GLY A 71 8.14 16.23 25.37
CA GLY A 71 9.31 16.69 24.60
C GLY A 71 9.88 15.76 23.52
N ARG A 72 9.44 15.93 22.26
CA ARG A 72 10.21 16.60 21.18
C ARG A 72 9.57 16.33 19.82
N ASP A 73 9.45 17.42 19.08
CA ASP A 73 8.78 17.57 17.80
C ASP A 73 9.45 16.72 16.70
N CYS A 74 8.71 15.76 16.14
CA CYS A 74 8.90 15.26 14.80
C CYS A 74 7.52 15.23 14.14
N VAL A 75 7.23 16.28 13.38
CA VAL A 75 6.06 16.47 12.51
C VAL A 75 5.59 15.14 11.89
N GLY A 76 4.57 14.55 12.51
CA GLY A 76 3.70 13.55 11.92
C GLY A 76 2.32 14.18 11.84
N LYS A 77 2.00 14.84 10.72
CA LYS A 77 0.68 15.40 10.46
C LYS A 77 -0.39 14.34 10.76
N LYS A 78 -1.14 14.57 11.82
CA LYS A 78 -2.39 13.89 12.12
C LYS A 78 -3.39 14.27 11.04
N LEU A 79 -3.68 13.32 10.15
CA LEU A 79 -4.96 13.20 9.46
C LEU A 79 -5.54 11.91 10.05
N SER A 80 -6.30 11.95 11.14
CA SER A 80 -7.73 12.29 11.10
C SER A 80 -8.36 11.90 9.77
N GLN A 81 -8.55 10.60 9.58
CA GLN A 81 -9.70 10.10 8.83
C GLN A 81 -10.52 9.22 9.76
N LYS A 82 -11.34 9.90 10.54
CA LYS A 82 -12.69 9.44 10.79
C LYS A 82 -13.45 9.70 9.48
N ALA A 83 -13.32 8.76 8.55
CA ALA A 83 -14.05 8.74 7.30
C ALA A 83 -14.77 7.40 7.28
N LEU A 84 -16.06 7.49 7.58
CA LEU A 84 -17.16 6.58 7.26
C LEU A 84 -16.74 5.48 6.27
N ASP A 85 -16.20 4.37 6.79
CA ASP A 85 -16.43 3.09 6.16
C ASP A 85 -17.90 2.80 6.45
N SER A 86 -18.76 3.23 5.50
CA SER A 86 -19.99 2.53 5.25
C SER A 86 -19.58 1.07 5.08
N GLN A 87 -19.65 0.30 6.17
CA GLN A 87 -19.65 -1.15 6.11
C GLN A 87 -20.61 -1.49 4.97
N PRO A 88 -20.16 -2.00 3.81
CA PRO A 88 -21.08 -2.65 2.92
C PRO A 88 -21.66 -3.76 3.78
N GLN A 89 -22.93 -3.61 4.16
CA GLN A 89 -23.63 -4.47 5.09
C GLN A 89 -23.26 -5.91 4.71
N GLU A 90 -22.34 -6.51 5.48
CA GLU A 90 -21.85 -7.85 5.20
C GLU A 90 -23.02 -8.76 5.54
N MET A 91 -23.92 -8.90 4.57
CA MET A 91 -25.00 -9.86 4.61
C MET A 91 -24.29 -11.20 4.79
N SER A 92 -24.31 -11.67 6.04
CA SER A 92 -23.68 -12.92 6.45
C SER A 92 -23.94 -13.97 5.39
N LYS A 93 -22.96 -14.82 5.06
CA LYS A 93 -23.12 -15.88 4.06
C LYS A 93 -24.46 -16.60 4.17
N ARG A 94 -24.96 -16.77 5.39
CA ARG A 94 -26.26 -17.38 5.69
C ARG A 94 -27.45 -16.58 5.13
N GLN A 95 -27.43 -15.25 5.17
CA GLN A 95 -28.44 -14.39 4.55
C GLN A 95 -28.34 -14.38 3.02
N LEU A 96 -27.13 -14.41 2.46
CA LEU A 96 -26.92 -14.61 1.02
C LEU A 96 -27.53 -15.94 0.53
N TYR A 97 -27.26 -17.03 1.25
CA TYR A 97 -27.83 -18.35 0.94
C TYR A 97 -29.35 -18.38 1.09
N ALA A 98 -29.92 -17.70 2.09
CA ALA A 98 -31.36 -17.61 2.26
C ALA A 98 -32.03 -16.83 1.09
N MET A 99 -31.43 -15.72 0.65
CA MET A 99 -31.93 -14.92 -0.47
C MET A 99 -31.89 -15.70 -1.79
N LEU A 100 -30.83 -16.47 -2.03
CA LEU A 100 -30.74 -17.36 -3.19
C LEU A 100 -31.75 -18.52 -3.12
N ALA A 101 -31.99 -19.09 -1.93
CA ALA A 101 -32.96 -20.17 -1.76
C ALA A 101 -34.41 -19.72 -1.98
N GLU A 102 -34.76 -18.50 -1.56
CA GLU A 102 -36.05 -17.87 -1.84
C GLU A 102 -36.25 -17.61 -3.34
N ALA A 103 -35.21 -17.10 -4.03
CA ALA A 103 -35.29 -16.84 -5.48
C ALA A 103 -35.49 -18.12 -6.32
N VAL A 104 -34.99 -19.27 -5.84
CA VAL A 104 -35.24 -20.58 -6.48
C VAL A 104 -36.64 -21.12 -6.16
N ARG A 105 -37.23 -20.73 -5.02
CA ARG A 105 -38.57 -21.15 -4.58
C ARG A 105 -39.72 -20.35 -5.16
N ASN A 106 -39.45 -19.15 -5.67
CA ASN A 106 -40.42 -18.36 -6.44
C ASN A 106 -40.01 -18.30 -7.92
N PRO A 107 -40.10 -19.41 -8.67
CA PRO A 107 -40.17 -19.31 -10.11
C PRO A 107 -41.51 -18.66 -10.44
N ALA A 108 -41.48 -17.56 -11.20
CA ALA A 108 -42.66 -16.90 -11.72
C ALA A 108 -43.69 -17.87 -12.33
#